data_AF-A0A963YVK3-F1
#
_entry.id   AF-A0A963YVK3-F1
#
_cell.length_a   1.000
_cell.length_b   1.000
_cell.length_c   1.000
_cell.angle_alpha   90.00
_cell.angle_beta   90.00
_cell.angle_gamma   90.00
#
_symmetry.space_group_name_H-M   'P 1'
#
loop_
_entity.id
_entity.type
_entity.pdbx_description
1 polymer ?
#
loop_
_entity_poly.entity_id
_entity_poly.type
_entity_poly.pdbx_seq_one_letter_code
_entity_poly.pdbx_strand_id
1 'polypeptide(L)' 'MPVTTLGWWGEFVDHVVPVLQKRGLMQTQYADGTLREKLFRQGPHLPDRHAARLLRPWAEPSATAAE' A
#
# COMPACT_ATOMS: atom_id res chain seq x y z
N MET A 1 1.23 -8.34 -26.01
CA MET A 1 -0.13 -8.68 -25.55
C MET A 1 -0.44 -7.77 -24.38
N PRO A 2 -1.50 -6.92 -24.42
CA PRO A 2 -1.77 -6.01 -23.32
C PRO A 2 -2.30 -6.83 -22.15
N VAL A 3 -1.52 -6.90 -21.07
CA VAL A 3 -1.77 -7.72 -19.87
C VAL A 3 -2.92 -7.21 -19.00
N THR A 4 -3.68 -6.21 -19.46
CA THR A 4 -4.29 -5.27 -18.51
C THR A 4 -5.75 -5.55 -18.16
N THR A 5 -6.52 -6.37 -18.91
CA THR A 5 -8.00 -6.32 -18.73
C THR A 5 -8.82 -7.59 -18.99
N LEU A 6 -8.21 -8.78 -19.13
CA LEU A 6 -8.94 -10.02 -19.46
C LEU A 6 -8.53 -11.21 -18.56
N GLY A 7 -8.87 -11.16 -17.26
CA GLY A 7 -8.78 -12.32 -16.37
C GLY A 7 -7.38 -12.71 -15.86
N TRP A 8 -6.32 -12.11 -16.40
CA TRP A 8 -4.93 -12.44 -16.03
C TRP A 8 -4.62 -12.30 -14.53
N TRP A 9 -5.26 -11.36 -13.84
CA TRP A 9 -5.08 -11.19 -12.40
C TRP A 9 -5.56 -12.41 -11.60
N GLY A 10 -6.61 -13.12 -12.05
CA GLY A 10 -7.07 -14.35 -11.41
C GLY A 10 -6.01 -15.45 -11.52
N GLU A 11 -5.52 -15.72 -12.73
CA GLU A 11 -4.44 -16.68 -12.99
C GLU A 11 -3.18 -16.39 -12.15
N PHE A 12 -2.81 -15.11 -12.01
CA PHE A 12 -1.68 -14.71 -11.16
C PHE A 12 -1.96 -15.02 -9.68
N VAL A 13 -3.15 -14.69 -9.19
CA VAL A 13 -3.53 -14.93 -7.79
C VAL A 13 -3.61 -16.42 -7.48
N ASP A 14 -4.17 -17.22 -8.39
CA ASP A 14 -4.38 -18.65 -8.15
C ASP A 14 -3.08 -19.46 -8.27
N HIS A 15 -2.18 -19.09 -9.19
CA HIS A 15 -0.99 -19.89 -9.48
C HIS A 15 0.33 -19.30 -8.95
N VAL A 16 0.49 -17.97 -8.92
CA VAL A 16 1.79 -17.34 -8.59
C VAL A 16 1.87 -16.94 -7.12
N VAL A 17 0.81 -16.35 -6.57
CA VAL A 17 0.78 -15.87 -5.17
C VAL A 17 1.12 -16.98 -4.16
N PRO A 18 0.59 -18.22 -4.24
CA PRO A 18 0.92 -19.28 -3.28
C PRO A 18 2.41 -19.64 -3.28
N VAL A 19 3.05 -19.60 -4.45
CA VAL A 19 4.48 -19.90 -4.59
C VAL A 19 5.33 -18.78 -3.97
N LEU A 20 4.94 -17.52 -4.16
CA LEU A 20 5.63 -16.37 -3.57
C LEU A 20 5.46 -16.34 -2.04
N GLN A 21 4.28 -16.67 -1.53
CA GLN A 21 4.02 -16.78 -0.10
C GLN A 21 4.82 -17.92 0.54
N LYS A 22 4.88 -19.10 -0.10
CA LYS A 22 5.72 -20.23 0.37
C LYS A 22 7.21 -19.86 0.47
N ARG A 23 7.67 -18.94 -0.38
CA ARG A 23 9.05 -18.43 -0.40
C ARG A 23 9.26 -17.22 0.52
N GLY A 24 8.23 -16.72 1.20
CA GLY A 24 8.31 -15.53 2.06
C GLY A 24 8.51 -14.22 1.30
N LEU A 25 8.28 -14.21 -0.02
CA LEU A 25 8.47 -13.02 -0.87
C LEU A 25 7.22 -12.15 -0.97
N MET A 26 6.06 -12.69 -0.58
CA MET A 26 4.77 -12.01 -0.64
C MET A 26 4.03 -12.16 0.69
N GLN A 27 3.33 -11.10 1.09
CA GLN A 27 2.53 -11.08 2.30
C GLN A 27 1.33 -12.04 2.22
N THR A 28 1.01 -12.68 3.34
CA THR A 28 -0.17 -13.54 3.52
C THR A 28 -1.35 -12.79 4.12
N GLN A 29 -1.08 -11.73 4.88
CA GLN A 29 -2.07 -10.85 5.49
C GLN A 29 -1.62 -9.40 5.39
N TYR A 30 -2.59 -8.49 5.33
CA TYR A 30 -2.32 -7.07 5.43
C TYR A 30 -2.17 -6.69 6.91
N ALA A 31 -1.21 -5.80 7.20
CA ALA A 31 -1.13 -5.17 8.51
C ALA A 31 -2.19 -4.07 8.64
N ASP A 32 -2.62 -3.79 9.86
CA ASP A 32 -3.54 -2.70 10.13
C ASP A 32 -2.92 -1.32 9.85
N GLY A 33 -3.78 -0.31 9.70
CA GLY A 33 -3.40 1.07 9.42
C GLY A 33 -3.50 1.48 7.95
N THR A 34 -2.96 2.65 7.67
CA THR A 34 -2.98 3.34 6.38
C THR A 34 -2.14 2.63 5.32
N LEU A 35 -2.41 2.93 4.05
CA LEU A 35 -1.60 2.42 2.93
C LEU A 35 -0.12 2.78 3.08
N ARG A 36 0.19 3.97 3.60
CA ARG A 36 1.56 4.41 3.83
C ARG A 36 2.27 3.54 4.86
N GLU A 37 1.57 3.17 5.93
CA GLU A 37 2.10 2.28 6.96
C GLU A 37 2.37 0.88 6.41
N LYS A 38 1.48 0.36 5.56
CA LYS A 38 1.66 -0.92 4.88
C LYS A 38 2.89 -0.94 3.97
N LEU A 39 3.11 0.14 3.22
CA LEU A 39 4.22 0.23 2.25
C LEU A 39 5.57 0.56 2.88
N PHE A 40 5.62 1.53 3.80
CA PHE A 40 6.87 2.10 4.31
C PHE A 40 7.18 1.76 5.76
N ARG A 41 6.21 1.27 6.53
CA ARG A 41 6.36 0.99 7.97
C ARG A 41 6.88 2.21 8.77
N GLN A 42 6.57 3.44 8.33
CA GLN A 42 7.10 4.70 8.88
C GLN A 42 5.99 5.63 9.42
N GLY A 43 4.86 5.05 9.83
CA GLY A 43 3.70 5.79 10.33
C GLY A 43 2.80 6.36 9.22
N PRO A 44 1.66 6.99 9.61
CA PRO A 44 0.60 7.39 8.70
C PRO A 44 0.92 8.67 7.92
N HIS A 45 1.88 9.47 8.41
CA HIS A 45 2.24 10.75 7.82
C HIS A 45 3.56 10.73 7.05
N LEU A 46 3.73 11.75 6.20
CA LEU A 46 4.98 11.98 5.48
C LEU A 46 6.11 12.31 6.46
N PRO A 47 7.32 11.73 6.28
CA PRO A 47 8.48 12.03 7.10
C PRO A 47 8.93 13.47 6.87
N ASP A 48 9.67 14.03 7.81
CA ASP A 48 10.03 15.45 7.77
C ASP A 48 10.91 15.83 6.57
N ARG A 49 11.65 14.87 6.01
CA ARG A 49 12.44 15.04 4.78
C ARG A 49 11.63 15.15 3.50
N HIS A 50 10.33 14.86 3.52
CA HIS A 50 9.51 14.82 2.32
C HIS A 50 9.11 16.25 1.90
N ALA A 51 9.31 16.63 0.63
CA ALA A 51 9.05 17.99 0.15
C ALA A 51 7.63 18.50 0.48
N ALA A 52 6.62 17.63 0.38
CA ALA A 52 5.24 18.00 0.72
C ALA A 52 5.00 18.30 2.21
N ARG A 53 5.97 18.01 3.11
CA ARG A 53 5.92 18.47 4.51
C ARG A 53 6.03 20.00 4.61
N LEU A 54 6.74 20.64 3.69
CA LEU A 54 6.86 22.10 3.60
C LEU A 54 5.54 22.77 3.21
N LEU A 55 4.63 22.03 2.57
CA LEU A 55 3.30 22.50 2.16
C LEU A 55 2.24 22.31 3.26
N ARG A 56 2.58 21.63 4.36
CA ARG A 56 1.64 21.36 5.46
C ARG A 56 1.03 22.61 6.14
N PRO A 57 1.65 23.81 6.18
CA PRO A 57 0.97 24.99 6.72
C PRO A 57 -0.34 25.33 6.00
N TRP A 58 -0.55 24.78 4.79
CA TRP A 58 -1.71 25.04 3.92
C TRP A 58 -2.68 23.85 3.86
N ALA A 59 -2.34 22.72 4.49
CA ALA A 59 -3.21 21.56 4.59
C ALA A 59 -3.95 21.65 5.94
N GLU A 60 -5.16 22.20 5.90
CA GLU A 60 -6.16 22.02 6.96
C GLU A 60 -6.17 20.53 7.37
N PRO A 61 -6.11 20.18 8.67
CA PRO A 61 -6.24 18.79 9.07
C PRO A 61 -7.63 18.33 8.66
N SER A 62 -7.70 17.45 7.66
CA SER A 62 -8.96 16.83 7.25
C SER A 62 -9.45 15.95 8.40
N ALA A 63 -10.29 16.53 9.25
CA ALA A 63 -11.05 15.83 10.28
C ALA A 63 -12.04 14.90 9.59
N THR A 64 -11.65 13.64 9.35
CA THR A 64 -12.52 12.46 9.13
C THR A 64 -11.67 11.25 8.71
N ALA A 65 -11.14 10.51 9.68
CA ALA A 65 -10.68 9.13 9.49
C ALA A 65 -10.80 8.36 10.81
N ALA A 66 -11.96 8.52 11.46
CA ALA A 66 -12.36 7.74 12.63
C ALA A 66 -13.87 7.50 12.50
N GLU A 67 -14.21 6.49 11.70
CA GLU A 67 -15.41 5.68 11.87
C GLU A 67 -15.00 4.22 11.66
#